data_AF-A0A972KHE3-F1
#
_entry.id   AF-A0A972KHE3-F1
#
_cell.length_a   1.000
_cell.length_b   1.000
_cell.length_c   1.000
_cell.angle_alpha   90.00
_cell.angle_beta   90.00
_cell.angle_gamma   90.00
#
_symmetry.space_group_name_H-M   'P 1'
#
loop_
_entity.id
_entity.type
_entity.pdbx_description
1 polymer ?
#
loop_
_entity_poly.entity_id
_entity_poly.type
_entity_poly.pdbx_seq_one_letter_code
_entity_poly.pdbx_strand_id
1 'polypeptide(L)'
;MTLVPWNQYLYLVANVKGVIAVTDPYVNEVLLNLLVRKFRYRRIGVVAADDTAVAQYPQLEKEPFIRLAFPFPIPFSESHFPSETAAFLSKTVLLCSLYLAPLITVYGHRFVPETFATEAPIFHLENVRVDESDLKFNLRLGDYIMTDVASTFMQDFYRWLKSTASTSTADISSFLQQRAAAMVEDARTRFWRLLENPTPGRKYALAFEYIDPLPWFLQFGLLKDWLERLAGQPDLYLQLPLFTGPVINIQIDV
;
A
#
# COMPACT_ATOMS: atom_id res chain seq x y z
N MET A 1 14.71 1.67 -15.91
CA MET A 1 14.41 1.51 -14.46
C MET A 1 15.69 1.11 -13.75
N THR A 2 16.16 1.89 -12.79
CA THR A 2 17.35 1.53 -11.98
C THR A 2 16.90 0.59 -10.87
N LEU A 3 17.47 -0.62 -10.82
CA LEU A 3 17.14 -1.60 -9.78
C LEU A 3 17.81 -1.22 -8.45
N VAL A 4 17.13 -1.46 -7.35
CA VAL A 4 17.65 -1.24 -5.99
C VAL A 4 18.48 -2.46 -5.56
N PRO A 5 19.77 -2.29 -5.17
CA PRO A 5 20.58 -3.38 -4.62
C PRO A 5 19.92 -4.05 -3.41
N TRP A 6 20.09 -5.36 -3.24
CA TRP A 6 19.42 -6.14 -2.19
C TRP A 6 19.66 -5.63 -0.77
N ASN A 7 20.89 -5.23 -0.44
CA ASN A 7 21.21 -4.64 0.86
C ASN A 7 20.44 -3.33 1.11
N GLN A 8 20.30 -2.50 0.08
CA GLN A 8 19.53 -1.27 0.15
C GLN A 8 18.03 -1.57 0.27
N TYR A 9 17.51 -2.54 -0.48
CA TYR A 9 16.11 -2.97 -0.38
C TYR A 9 15.77 -3.45 1.04
N LEU A 10 16.57 -4.36 1.61
CA LEU A 10 16.36 -4.86 2.98
C LEU A 10 16.44 -3.74 4.02
N TYR A 11 17.38 -2.80 3.86
CA TYR A 11 17.46 -1.61 4.70
C TYR A 11 16.18 -0.77 4.62
N LEU A 12 15.65 -0.55 3.40
CA LEU A 12 14.45 0.22 3.18
C LEU A 12 13.20 -0.46 3.76
N VAL A 13 13.03 -1.77 3.57
CA VAL A 13 11.92 -2.54 4.19
C VAL A 13 11.93 -2.37 5.72
N ALA A 14 13.10 -2.33 6.35
CA ALA A 14 13.19 -2.16 7.81
C ALA A 14 12.94 -0.72 8.30
N ASN A 15 13.10 0.29 7.42
CA ASN A 15 13.18 1.71 7.84
C ASN A 15 12.13 2.63 7.21
N VAL A 16 11.50 2.24 6.11
CA VAL A 16 10.35 2.95 5.54
C VAL A 16 9.14 2.66 6.41
N LYS A 17 8.46 3.71 6.87
CA LYS A 17 7.33 3.63 7.81
C LYS A 17 6.04 4.24 7.28
N GLY A 18 6.07 4.64 6.02
CA GLY A 18 4.93 5.13 5.27
C GLY A 18 5.39 5.46 3.87
N VAL A 19 4.47 5.44 2.92
CA VAL A 19 4.67 5.83 1.54
C VAL A 19 3.68 6.94 1.22
N ILE A 20 4.11 7.93 0.46
CA ILE A 20 3.23 8.98 -0.08
C ILE A 20 3.28 8.98 -1.61
N ALA A 21 2.14 9.31 -2.22
CA ALA A 21 2.00 9.50 -3.66
C ALA A 21 2.01 11.00 -3.96
N VAL A 22 2.95 11.46 -4.79
CA VAL A 22 3.14 12.89 -5.05
C VAL A 22 2.45 13.27 -6.35
N THR A 23 1.21 13.72 -6.23
CA THR A 23 0.50 14.59 -7.19
C THR A 23 -0.53 15.41 -6.41
N ASP A 24 -1.03 16.51 -6.97
CA ASP A 24 -2.31 17.09 -6.53
C ASP A 24 -3.43 16.07 -6.87
N PRO A 25 -4.38 15.75 -5.97
CA PRO A 25 -4.59 16.28 -4.62
C PRO A 25 -4.01 15.42 -3.47
N TYR A 26 -3.19 14.42 -3.79
CA TYR A 26 -2.72 13.43 -2.82
C TYR A 26 -1.63 13.94 -1.85
N VAL A 27 -1.00 15.09 -2.13
CA VAL A 27 0.01 15.73 -1.28
C VAL A 27 -0.17 17.24 -1.20
N ASN A 28 0.04 17.80 -0.01
CA ASN A 28 0.16 19.25 0.23
C ASN A 28 1.26 19.57 1.27
N GLU A 29 1.67 20.83 1.36
CA GLU A 29 2.75 21.26 2.28
C GLU A 29 2.45 20.99 3.75
N VAL A 30 1.18 21.07 4.16
CA VAL A 30 0.77 20.87 5.56
C VAL A 30 1.00 19.42 5.98
N LEU A 31 0.61 18.46 5.13
CA LEU A 31 0.89 17.04 5.32
C LEU A 31 2.41 16.79 5.34
N LEU A 32 3.16 17.34 4.39
CA LEU A 32 4.63 17.13 4.34
C LEU A 32 5.32 17.62 5.62
N ASN A 33 4.95 18.81 6.11
CA ASN A 33 5.47 19.35 7.37
C ASN A 33 5.07 18.51 8.58
N LEU A 34 3.87 17.92 8.58
CA LEU A 34 3.47 16.95 9.61
C LEU A 34 4.38 15.71 9.56
N LEU A 35 4.61 15.14 8.38
CA LEU A 35 5.43 13.93 8.22
C LEU A 35 6.89 14.14 8.63
N VAL A 36 7.50 15.27 8.26
CA VAL A 36 8.87 15.63 8.70
C VAL A 36 8.98 15.61 10.23
N ARG A 37 8.00 16.21 10.92
CA ARG A 37 7.99 16.24 12.40
C ARG A 37 7.79 14.87 13.01
N LYS A 38 6.98 14.01 12.39
CA LYS A 38 6.59 12.70 12.94
C LYS A 38 7.61 11.59 12.66
N PHE A 39 8.33 11.67 11.55
CA PHE A 39 9.21 10.61 11.07
C PHE A 39 10.70 10.98 11.12
N ARG A 40 11.11 11.87 12.04
CA ARG A 40 12.50 12.37 12.17
C ARG A 40 13.61 11.31 12.13
N TYR A 41 13.35 10.09 12.60
CA TYR A 41 14.34 9.00 12.69
C TYR A 41 14.00 7.79 11.81
N ARG A 42 13.04 7.94 10.90
CA ARG A 42 12.55 6.88 10.01
C ARG A 42 12.44 7.44 8.59
N ARG A 43 12.27 6.56 7.61
CA ARG A 43 12.13 6.98 6.22
C ARG A 43 10.66 7.01 5.82
N ILE A 44 10.30 7.99 4.97
CA ILE A 44 9.03 8.02 4.25
C ILE A 44 9.33 7.79 2.78
N GLY A 45 8.73 6.75 2.22
CA GLY A 45 8.82 6.44 0.81
C GLY A 45 8.06 7.46 -0.02
N VAL A 46 8.64 7.85 -1.14
CA VAL A 46 8.04 8.78 -2.10
C VAL A 46 7.89 8.09 -3.45
N VAL A 47 6.67 8.10 -3.96
CA VAL A 47 6.35 7.69 -5.33
C VAL A 47 5.84 8.93 -6.05
N ALA A 48 6.59 9.40 -7.05
CA ALA A 48 6.21 10.56 -7.85
C ALA A 48 5.70 10.13 -9.22
N ALA A 49 4.72 10.85 -9.74
CA ALA A 49 4.24 10.65 -11.11
C ALA A 49 5.31 11.05 -12.13
N ASP A 50 5.99 12.16 -11.87
CA ASP A 50 7.12 12.67 -12.64
C ASP A 50 8.09 13.50 -11.78
N ASP A 51 9.20 13.95 -12.37
CA ASP A 51 10.16 14.82 -11.68
C ASP A 51 9.61 16.24 -11.43
N THR A 52 8.61 16.67 -12.20
CA THR A 52 7.93 17.96 -12.04
C THR A 52 7.20 18.04 -10.69
N ALA A 53 6.51 16.98 -10.30
CA ALA A 53 5.80 16.86 -9.04
C ALA A 53 6.76 16.92 -7.84
N VAL A 54 7.98 16.41 -7.99
CA VAL A 54 9.03 16.53 -6.96
C VAL A 54 9.63 17.93 -6.93
N ALA A 55 9.81 18.56 -8.09
CA ALA A 55 10.30 19.94 -8.18
C ALA A 55 9.34 20.94 -7.49
N GLN A 56 8.03 20.66 -7.50
CA GLN A 56 7.04 21.44 -6.75
C GLN A 56 7.24 21.35 -5.22
N TYR A 57 7.78 20.24 -4.72
CA TYR A 57 8.01 20.03 -3.29
C TYR A 57 9.47 19.63 -3.00
N PRO A 58 10.44 20.57 -3.07
CA PRO A 58 11.87 20.27 -2.93
C PRO A 58 12.27 19.60 -1.59
N GLN A 59 11.44 19.72 -0.56
CA GLN A 59 11.62 19.04 0.72
C GLN A 59 11.57 17.51 0.62
N LEU A 60 10.96 16.96 -0.44
CA LEU A 60 10.94 15.52 -0.72
C LEU A 60 12.32 14.94 -1.04
N GLU A 61 13.30 15.79 -1.35
CA GLU A 61 14.71 15.40 -1.54
C GLU A 61 15.50 15.43 -0.22
N LYS A 62 14.87 15.80 0.89
CA LYS A 62 15.49 15.88 2.21
C LYS A 62 14.93 14.81 3.14
N GLU A 63 15.67 14.51 4.22
CA GLU A 63 15.15 13.62 5.26
C GLU A 63 13.84 14.18 5.86
N PRO A 64 12.84 13.32 6.15
CA PRO A 64 12.89 11.85 6.18
C PRO A 64 12.57 11.16 4.85
N PHE A 65 12.36 11.90 3.76
CA PHE A 65 11.86 11.34 2.51
C PHE A 65 12.94 10.55 1.75
N ILE A 66 12.49 9.54 1.00
CA ILE A 66 13.32 8.74 0.11
C ILE A 66 12.51 8.24 -1.09
N ARG A 67 13.04 8.42 -2.31
CA ARG A 67 12.41 7.89 -3.52
C ARG A 67 12.44 6.36 -3.50
N LEU A 68 11.29 5.74 -3.73
CA LEU A 68 11.19 4.29 -3.84
C LEU A 68 11.25 3.83 -5.30
N ALA A 69 11.84 2.66 -5.50
CA ALA A 69 11.89 1.98 -6.79
C ALA A 69 11.74 0.47 -6.59
N PHE A 70 11.38 -0.26 -7.65
CA PHE A 70 11.33 -1.72 -7.57
C PHE A 70 12.75 -2.30 -7.57
N PRO A 71 13.05 -3.26 -6.67
CA PRO A 71 14.35 -3.94 -6.61
C PRO A 71 14.54 -4.95 -7.75
N PHE A 72 13.49 -5.28 -8.49
CA PHE A 72 13.51 -6.20 -9.63
C PHE A 72 12.60 -5.70 -10.76
N PRO A 73 12.80 -6.17 -12.01
CA PRO A 73 11.87 -5.91 -13.10
C PRO A 73 10.49 -6.47 -12.78
N ILE A 74 9.47 -5.63 -12.92
CA ILE A 74 8.07 -6.02 -12.73
C ILE A 74 7.39 -6.21 -14.09
N PRO A 75 6.45 -7.16 -14.24
CA PRO A 75 5.67 -7.35 -15.47
C PRO A 75 4.59 -6.26 -15.63
N PHE A 76 4.89 -5.04 -15.18
CA PHE A 76 3.97 -3.91 -15.15
C PHE A 76 4.35 -2.95 -16.28
N SER A 77 3.41 -2.74 -17.19
CA SER A 77 3.44 -1.64 -18.16
C SER A 77 2.30 -0.68 -17.86
N GLU A 78 2.52 0.62 -18.03
CA GLU A 78 1.50 1.66 -17.91
C GLU A 78 0.32 1.41 -18.87
N SER A 79 0.56 0.72 -19.99
CA SER A 79 -0.47 0.33 -20.96
C SER A 79 -1.52 -0.65 -20.44
N HIS A 80 -1.31 -1.29 -19.30
CA HIS A 80 -2.35 -2.15 -18.68
C HIS A 80 -3.45 -1.33 -18.01
N PHE A 81 -3.22 -0.04 -17.79
CA PHE A 81 -4.11 0.82 -17.03
C PHE A 81 -4.88 1.77 -17.95
N PRO A 82 -6.12 2.13 -17.57
CA PRO A 82 -6.97 3.01 -18.37
C PRO A 82 -6.47 4.45 -18.40
N SER A 83 -5.54 4.84 -17.53
CA SER A 83 -4.96 6.18 -17.48
C SER A 83 -3.59 6.18 -16.79
N GLU A 84 -2.80 7.23 -17.02
CA GLU A 84 -1.53 7.48 -16.32
C GLU A 84 -1.72 7.57 -14.81
N THR A 85 -2.79 8.23 -14.35
CA THR A 85 -3.17 8.28 -12.93
C THR A 85 -3.42 6.90 -12.37
N ALA A 86 -4.16 6.03 -13.07
CA ALA A 86 -4.40 4.67 -12.61
C ALA A 86 -3.10 3.85 -12.54
N ALA A 87 -2.22 3.99 -13.53
CA ALA A 87 -0.89 3.37 -13.50
C ALA A 87 -0.06 3.86 -12.30
N PHE A 88 -0.02 5.16 -12.06
CA PHE A 88 0.69 5.77 -10.93
C PHE A 88 0.18 5.26 -9.57
N LEU A 89 -1.13 5.20 -9.38
CA LEU A 89 -1.75 4.75 -8.13
C LEU A 89 -1.52 3.24 -7.90
N SER A 90 -1.63 2.41 -8.93
CA SER A 90 -1.27 0.99 -8.86
C SER A 90 0.21 0.78 -8.54
N LYS A 91 1.11 1.54 -9.17
CA LYS A 91 2.54 1.52 -8.86
C LYS A 91 2.81 1.89 -7.40
N THR A 92 2.09 2.87 -6.88
CA THR A 92 2.22 3.28 -5.48
C THR A 92 1.79 2.16 -4.53
N VAL A 93 0.61 1.57 -4.75
CA VAL A 93 0.11 0.43 -3.96
C VAL A 93 1.09 -0.74 -3.99
N LEU A 94 1.61 -1.06 -5.17
CA LEU A 94 2.64 -2.09 -5.33
C LEU A 94 3.90 -1.82 -4.50
N LEU A 95 4.37 -0.59 -4.47
CA LEU A 95 5.53 -0.21 -3.66
C LEU A 95 5.20 -0.26 -2.16
N CYS A 96 3.99 0.12 -1.74
CA CYS A 96 3.54 -0.06 -0.36
C CYS A 96 3.59 -1.53 0.06
N SER A 97 3.03 -2.43 -0.75
CA SER A 97 3.02 -3.87 -0.49
C SER A 97 4.44 -4.46 -0.47
N LEU A 98 5.31 -4.01 -1.38
CA LEU A 98 6.69 -4.49 -1.47
C LEU A 98 7.56 -4.03 -0.29
N TYR A 99 7.43 -2.77 0.11
CA TYR A 99 8.20 -2.21 1.22
C TYR A 99 7.53 -2.42 2.58
N LEU A 100 6.40 -3.14 2.63
CA LEU A 100 5.61 -3.42 3.84
C LEU A 100 5.30 -2.15 4.63
N ALA A 101 4.91 -1.09 3.92
CA ALA A 101 4.70 0.23 4.50
C ALA A 101 3.31 0.77 4.16
N PRO A 102 2.62 1.42 5.11
CA PRO A 102 1.28 1.95 4.86
C PRO A 102 1.37 3.11 3.87
N LEU A 103 0.33 3.28 3.07
CA LEU A 103 0.12 4.49 2.29
C LEU A 103 -0.39 5.60 3.22
N ILE A 104 0.08 6.83 3.01
CA ILE A 104 -0.38 8.02 3.72
C ILE A 104 -0.85 9.05 2.70
N THR A 105 -2.10 9.50 2.82
CA THR A 105 -2.68 10.50 1.90
C THR A 105 -3.36 11.64 2.66
N VAL A 106 -3.77 12.67 1.91
CA VAL A 106 -4.66 13.72 2.42
C VAL A 106 -6.08 13.16 2.61
N TYR A 107 -6.74 13.54 3.70
CA TYR A 107 -8.11 13.15 4.02
C TYR A 107 -9.13 13.62 2.99
N GLY A 108 -10.15 12.79 2.73
CA GLY A 108 -11.23 13.10 1.80
C GLY A 108 -10.90 12.76 0.35
N HIS A 109 -9.66 12.34 0.07
CA HIS A 109 -9.25 11.85 -1.24
C HIS A 109 -9.22 10.33 -1.24
N ARG A 110 -10.16 9.73 -1.97
CA ARG A 110 -10.08 8.30 -2.28
C ARG A 110 -8.85 8.04 -3.12
N PHE A 111 -7.95 7.22 -2.58
CA PHE A 111 -6.72 6.88 -3.28
C PHE A 111 -6.96 5.87 -4.41
N VAL A 112 -7.96 5.00 -4.24
CA VAL A 112 -8.34 4.02 -5.27
C VAL A 112 -9.24 4.73 -6.29
N PRO A 113 -8.81 4.90 -7.56
CA PRO A 113 -9.66 5.50 -8.57
C PRO A 113 -10.82 4.56 -8.93
N GLU A 114 -11.95 5.17 -9.26
CA GLU A 114 -13.21 4.49 -9.60
C GLU A 114 -13.07 3.52 -10.79
N THR A 115 -12.02 3.68 -11.60
CA THR A 115 -11.70 2.81 -12.73
C THR A 115 -11.28 1.39 -12.35
N PHE A 116 -10.86 1.15 -11.09
CA PHE A 116 -10.72 -0.21 -10.59
C PHE A 116 -12.13 -0.73 -10.29
N ALA A 117 -12.66 -1.57 -11.18
CA ALA A 117 -14.07 -1.96 -11.25
C ALA A 117 -14.57 -2.83 -10.07
N THR A 118 -13.75 -3.02 -9.05
CA THR A 118 -14.08 -3.72 -7.81
C THR A 118 -14.32 -2.71 -6.71
N GLU A 119 -15.43 -2.87 -5.98
CA GLU A 119 -15.80 -2.09 -4.79
C GLU A 119 -14.58 -1.69 -3.96
N ALA A 120 -14.26 -0.39 -4.01
CA ALA A 120 -13.21 0.24 -3.23
C ALA A 120 -13.45 0.04 -1.72
N PRO A 121 -12.41 0.32 -0.93
CA PRO A 121 -11.61 -0.66 -0.16
C PRO A 121 -12.40 -1.79 0.54
N ILE A 122 -11.73 -2.91 0.83
CA ILE A 122 -12.33 -4.06 1.56
C ILE A 122 -12.86 -3.66 2.94
N PHE A 123 -12.22 -2.67 3.56
CA PHE A 123 -12.68 -2.04 4.79
C PHE A 123 -12.40 -0.54 4.73
N HIS A 124 -13.36 0.24 5.23
CA HIS A 124 -13.28 1.70 5.31
C HIS A 124 -13.72 2.18 6.68
N LEU A 125 -12.94 3.09 7.26
CA LEU A 125 -13.30 3.84 8.46
C LEU A 125 -13.02 5.32 8.18
N GLU A 126 -13.97 6.20 8.47
CA GLU A 126 -13.85 7.63 8.17
C GLU A 126 -14.18 8.54 9.34
N ASN A 127 -13.73 9.80 9.22
CA ASN A 127 -13.98 10.91 10.13
C ASN A 127 -13.64 10.62 11.60
N VAL A 128 -12.60 9.82 11.84
CA VAL A 128 -12.16 9.52 13.19
C VAL A 128 -11.30 10.67 13.71
N ARG A 129 -11.82 11.40 14.68
CA ARG A 129 -11.09 12.51 15.29
C ARG A 129 -10.10 12.01 16.34
N VAL A 130 -8.82 12.37 16.20
CA VAL A 130 -7.73 11.92 17.07
C VAL A 130 -6.83 13.06 17.53
N ASP A 131 -6.22 12.89 18.69
CA ASP A 131 -5.18 13.78 19.17
C ASP A 131 -3.80 13.38 18.61
N GLU A 132 -2.75 14.06 19.07
CA GLU A 132 -1.40 13.81 18.60
C GLU A 132 -0.83 12.44 19.02
N SER A 133 -1.23 11.94 20.19
CA SER A 133 -0.80 10.65 20.72
C SER A 133 -1.46 9.51 19.95
N ASP A 134 -2.76 9.62 19.73
CA ASP A 134 -3.55 8.66 18.97
C ASP A 134 -3.16 8.66 17.49
N LEU A 135 -2.86 9.82 16.89
CA LEU A 135 -2.28 9.87 15.54
C LEU A 135 -1.00 9.04 15.46
N LYS A 136 -0.07 9.24 16.39
CA LYS A 136 1.21 8.51 16.43
C LYS A 136 1.00 7.02 16.66
N PHE A 137 0.04 6.64 17.51
CA PHE A 137 -0.32 5.25 17.73
C PHE A 137 -0.84 4.60 16.44
N ASN A 138 -1.77 5.25 15.76
CA ASN A 138 -2.38 4.69 14.56
C ASN A 138 -1.43 4.63 13.36
N LEU A 139 -0.51 5.59 13.21
CA LEU A 139 0.56 5.52 12.21
C LEU A 139 1.45 4.29 12.43
N ARG A 140 1.77 3.96 13.70
CA ARG A 140 2.52 2.74 14.04
C ARG A 140 1.70 1.48 13.85
N LEU A 141 0.40 1.54 14.15
CA LEU A 141 -0.50 0.42 13.95
C LEU A 141 -0.58 0.04 12.47
N GLY A 142 -0.62 1.03 11.57
CA GLY A 142 -0.53 0.80 10.12
C GLY A 142 0.75 0.07 9.71
N ASP A 143 1.91 0.48 10.21
CA ASP A 143 3.19 -0.21 10.00
C ASP A 143 3.13 -1.68 10.46
N TYR A 144 2.58 -1.94 11.65
CA TYR A 144 2.44 -3.31 12.17
C TYR A 144 1.48 -4.16 11.34
N ILE A 145 0.37 -3.60 10.85
CA ILE A 145 -0.56 -4.31 9.97
C ILE A 145 0.17 -4.84 8.73
N MET A 146 0.92 -3.95 8.08
CA MET A 146 1.65 -4.30 6.86
C MET A 146 2.62 -5.46 7.10
N THR A 147 3.32 -5.48 8.23
CA THR A 147 4.28 -6.56 8.54
C THR A 147 3.60 -7.85 9.00
N ASP A 148 2.61 -7.76 9.88
CA ASP A 148 1.99 -8.91 10.53
C ASP A 148 1.15 -9.71 9.53
N VAL A 149 0.38 -9.00 8.69
CA VAL A 149 -0.62 -9.61 7.82
C VAL A 149 0.00 -10.08 6.50
N ALA A 150 0.99 -9.35 5.97
CA ALA A 150 1.61 -9.70 4.70
C ALA A 150 2.21 -11.11 4.69
N SER A 151 2.84 -11.55 5.79
CA SER A 151 3.42 -12.91 5.87
C SER A 151 2.36 -13.99 5.70
N THR A 152 1.25 -13.91 6.45
CA THR A 152 0.14 -14.86 6.37
C THR A 152 -0.42 -14.92 4.96
N PHE A 153 -0.69 -13.75 4.39
CA PHE A 153 -1.27 -13.60 3.07
C PHE A 153 -0.37 -14.06 1.92
N MET A 154 0.95 -13.83 2.03
CA MET A 154 1.94 -14.40 1.10
C MET A 154 1.91 -15.93 1.15
N GLN A 155 1.87 -16.51 2.35
CA GLN A 155 1.84 -17.97 2.52
C GLN A 155 0.53 -18.59 2.02
N ASP A 156 -0.61 -17.96 2.29
CA ASP A 156 -1.92 -18.40 1.81
C ASP A 156 -1.98 -18.40 0.29
N PHE A 157 -1.51 -17.31 -0.34
CA PHE A 157 -1.45 -17.21 -1.80
C PHE A 157 -0.51 -18.25 -2.39
N TYR A 158 0.66 -18.47 -1.78
CA TYR A 158 1.59 -19.52 -2.22
C TYR A 158 0.98 -20.92 -2.13
N ARG A 159 0.25 -21.22 -1.04
CA ARG A 159 -0.48 -22.48 -0.88
C ARG A 159 -1.56 -22.65 -1.95
N TRP A 160 -2.30 -21.58 -2.24
CA TRP A 160 -3.30 -21.56 -3.32
C TRP A 160 -2.67 -21.78 -4.71
N LEU A 161 -1.53 -21.16 -5.01
CA LEU A 161 -0.79 -21.40 -6.26
C LEU A 161 -0.34 -22.86 -6.41
N LYS A 162 0.12 -23.49 -5.33
CA LYS A 162 0.52 -24.90 -5.35
C LYS A 162 -0.65 -25.86 -5.57
N SER A 163 -1.81 -25.60 -4.96
CA SER A 163 -2.98 -26.47 -5.09
C SER A 163 -3.67 -26.32 -6.46
N THR A 164 -3.57 -25.15 -7.09
CA THR A 164 -4.12 -24.87 -8.43
C THR A 164 -3.27 -25.43 -9.57
N ALA A 165 -1.95 -25.57 -9.39
CA ALA A 165 -1.07 -26.20 -10.38
C ALA A 165 -1.45 -27.67 -10.71
N SER A 166 -2.27 -28.31 -9.87
CA SER A 166 -2.74 -29.70 -10.04
C SER A 166 -4.17 -29.85 -10.59
N THR A 167 -4.96 -28.78 -10.73
CA THR A 167 -6.38 -28.85 -11.17
C THR A 167 -6.84 -27.52 -11.75
N SER A 168 -7.52 -27.54 -12.91
CA SER A 168 -8.05 -26.35 -13.61
C SER A 168 -8.69 -25.35 -12.64
N THR A 169 -8.18 -24.11 -12.64
CA THR A 169 -8.79 -22.93 -11.99
C THR A 169 -9.54 -23.27 -10.71
N ALA A 170 -8.85 -23.78 -9.69
CA ALA A 170 -9.44 -23.84 -8.35
C ALA A 170 -9.94 -22.42 -8.00
N ASP A 171 -11.18 -22.34 -7.53
CA ASP A 171 -11.99 -21.12 -7.51
C ASP A 171 -11.29 -19.95 -6.81
N ILE A 172 -10.64 -19.10 -7.63
CA ILE A 172 -9.95 -17.90 -7.17
C ILE A 172 -10.90 -16.96 -6.42
N SER A 173 -12.19 -17.00 -6.76
CA SER A 173 -13.23 -16.24 -6.09
C SER A 173 -13.34 -16.62 -4.61
N SER A 174 -13.31 -17.92 -4.29
CA SER A 174 -13.32 -18.39 -2.90
C SER A 174 -12.07 -17.94 -2.14
N PHE A 175 -10.90 -17.98 -2.78
CA PHE A 175 -9.65 -17.49 -2.19
C PHE A 175 -9.72 -15.98 -1.87
N LEU A 176 -10.19 -15.18 -2.84
CA LEU A 176 -10.36 -13.73 -2.66
C LEU A 176 -11.38 -13.40 -1.56
N GLN A 177 -12.49 -14.15 -1.48
CA GLN A 177 -13.50 -13.97 -0.43
C GLN A 177 -12.95 -14.25 0.97
N GLN A 178 -12.22 -15.36 1.15
CA GLN A 178 -11.59 -15.71 2.43
C GLN A 178 -10.57 -14.65 2.86
N ARG A 179 -9.77 -14.20 1.90
CA ARG A 179 -8.77 -13.15 2.09
C ARG A 179 -9.42 -11.82 2.49
N ALA A 180 -10.49 -11.40 1.81
CA ALA A 180 -11.23 -10.20 2.17
C ALA A 180 -11.85 -10.28 3.57
N ALA A 181 -12.45 -11.42 3.93
CA ALA A 181 -12.99 -11.64 5.27
C ALA A 181 -11.91 -11.53 6.36
N ALA A 182 -10.72 -12.09 6.12
CA ALA A 182 -9.60 -11.99 7.04
C ALA A 182 -9.11 -10.53 7.21
N MET A 183 -9.09 -9.73 6.13
CA MET A 183 -8.75 -8.30 6.20
C MET A 183 -9.76 -7.51 7.03
N VAL A 184 -11.07 -7.77 6.85
CA VAL A 184 -12.12 -7.10 7.63
C VAL A 184 -11.99 -7.44 9.11
N GLU A 185 -11.72 -8.70 9.46
CA GLU A 185 -11.57 -9.13 10.85
C GLU A 185 -10.32 -8.53 11.51
N ASP A 186 -9.19 -8.49 10.80
CA ASP A 186 -7.96 -7.82 11.26
C ASP A 186 -8.21 -6.33 11.50
N ALA A 187 -8.87 -5.66 10.55
CA ALA A 187 -9.21 -4.24 10.68
C ALA A 187 -10.09 -3.96 11.91
N ARG A 188 -11.16 -4.75 12.12
CA ARG A 188 -12.03 -4.63 13.30
C ARG A 188 -11.25 -4.83 14.60
N THR A 189 -10.38 -5.83 14.64
CA THR A 189 -9.57 -6.16 15.82
C THR A 189 -8.56 -5.06 16.14
N ARG A 190 -7.98 -4.40 15.13
CA ARG A 190 -6.93 -3.39 15.35
C ARG A 190 -7.50 -2.00 15.59
N PHE A 191 -8.58 -1.65 14.90
CA PHE A 191 -9.19 -0.31 14.98
C PHE A 191 -10.38 -0.25 15.95
N TRP A 192 -10.60 -1.26 16.79
CA TRP A 192 -11.70 -1.31 17.77
C TRP A 192 -11.86 -0.03 18.60
N ARG A 193 -10.75 0.58 19.04
CA ARG A 193 -10.77 1.84 19.81
C ARG A 193 -11.40 3.00 19.05
N LEU A 194 -11.16 3.04 17.74
CA LEU A 194 -11.68 4.08 16.86
C LEU A 194 -13.15 3.83 16.51
N LEU A 195 -13.57 2.57 16.49
CA LEU A 195 -14.95 2.16 16.25
C LEU A 195 -15.86 2.46 17.46
N GLU A 196 -15.36 2.25 18.68
CA GLU A 196 -16.18 2.29 19.89
C GLU A 196 -16.21 3.66 20.59
N ASN A 197 -15.20 4.51 20.41
CA ASN A 197 -15.06 5.78 21.15
C ASN A 197 -14.73 6.99 20.26
N PRO A 198 -15.62 7.41 19.34
CA PRO A 198 -15.44 8.63 18.57
C PRO A 198 -15.46 9.83 19.53
N THR A 199 -14.33 10.53 19.67
CA THR A 199 -14.22 11.68 20.58
C THR A 199 -14.32 12.99 19.79
N PRO A 200 -15.39 13.79 19.95
CA PRO A 200 -15.52 15.08 19.27
C PRO A 200 -14.43 16.08 19.72
N GLY A 201 -14.06 17.03 18.85
CA GLY A 201 -13.20 18.16 19.19
C GLY A 201 -11.69 17.90 19.15
N ARG A 202 -11.25 16.76 18.60
CA ARG A 202 -9.82 16.46 18.44
C ARG A 202 -9.24 17.00 17.12
N LYS A 203 -7.94 17.29 17.13
CA LYS A 203 -7.22 18.10 16.13
C LYS A 203 -7.18 17.47 14.74
N TYR A 204 -6.94 16.18 14.63
CA TYR A 204 -6.74 15.50 13.34
C TYR A 204 -7.98 14.68 12.98
N ALA A 205 -8.35 14.64 11.71
CA ALA A 205 -9.29 13.64 11.20
C ALA A 205 -8.52 12.53 10.50
N LEU A 206 -8.89 11.27 10.77
CA LEU A 206 -8.32 10.10 10.14
C LEU A 206 -9.38 9.32 9.37
N ALA A 207 -8.96 8.78 8.23
CA ALA A 207 -9.62 7.67 7.56
C ALA A 207 -8.64 6.52 7.35
N PHE A 208 -9.15 5.29 7.34
CA PHE A 208 -8.40 4.07 7.10
C PHE A 208 -9.06 3.26 6.01
N GLU A 209 -8.28 2.86 5.01
CA GLU A 209 -8.74 2.00 3.92
C GLU A 209 -7.85 0.77 3.85
N TYR A 210 -8.46 -0.41 3.81
CA TYR A 210 -7.77 -1.69 3.60
C TYR A 210 -7.90 -2.07 2.11
N ILE A 211 -6.78 -2.04 1.40
CA ILE A 211 -6.73 -2.24 -0.06
C ILE A 211 -6.08 -3.60 -0.33
N ASP A 212 -6.77 -4.44 -1.10
CA ASP A 212 -6.18 -5.65 -1.67
C ASP A 212 -5.85 -5.42 -3.14
N PRO A 213 -4.57 -5.48 -3.53
CA PRO A 213 -4.20 -5.26 -4.92
C PRO A 213 -4.40 -6.53 -5.78
N LEU A 214 -4.61 -7.71 -5.19
CA LEU A 214 -4.75 -8.96 -5.94
C LEU A 214 -5.91 -8.98 -6.95
N PRO A 215 -7.14 -8.53 -6.61
CA PRO A 215 -8.23 -8.42 -7.58
C PRO A 215 -7.88 -7.56 -8.79
N TRP A 216 -7.13 -6.48 -8.61
CA TRP A 216 -6.70 -5.62 -9.73
C TRP A 216 -5.75 -6.36 -10.66
N PHE A 217 -4.78 -7.10 -10.11
CA PHE A 217 -3.87 -7.89 -10.94
C PHE A 217 -4.58 -8.96 -11.77
N LEU A 218 -5.69 -9.49 -11.26
CA LEU A 218 -6.54 -10.42 -12.00
C LEU A 218 -7.31 -9.70 -13.10
N GLN A 219 -7.93 -8.56 -12.77
CA GLN A 219 -8.68 -7.75 -13.73
C GLN A 219 -7.83 -7.34 -14.94
N PHE A 220 -6.58 -6.95 -14.72
CA PHE A 220 -5.68 -6.48 -15.78
C PHE A 220 -4.82 -7.59 -16.40
N GLY A 221 -5.04 -8.86 -16.06
CA GLY A 221 -4.27 -10.00 -16.60
C GLY A 221 -2.82 -10.10 -16.11
N LEU A 222 -2.38 -9.17 -15.26
CA LEU A 222 -1.02 -9.07 -14.73
C LEU A 222 -0.59 -10.32 -13.94
N LEU A 223 -1.53 -10.98 -13.26
CA LEU A 223 -1.19 -12.22 -12.55
C LEU A 223 -0.79 -13.33 -13.51
N LYS A 224 -1.47 -13.46 -14.65
CA LYS A 224 -1.16 -14.49 -15.65
C LYS A 224 0.24 -14.29 -16.20
N ASP A 225 0.55 -13.07 -16.63
CA ASP A 225 1.88 -12.71 -17.16
C ASP A 225 2.99 -12.95 -16.14
N TRP A 226 2.71 -12.70 -14.86
CA TRP A 226 3.63 -12.97 -13.77
C TRP A 226 3.84 -14.48 -13.54
N LEU A 227 2.77 -15.28 -13.53
CA LEU A 227 2.84 -16.73 -13.36
C LEU A 227 3.57 -17.43 -14.51
N GLU A 228 3.40 -16.97 -15.75
CA GLU A 228 4.12 -17.50 -16.91
C GLU A 228 5.64 -17.26 -16.81
N ARG A 229 6.06 -16.13 -16.21
CA ARG A 229 7.48 -15.83 -15.95
C ARG A 229 8.04 -16.63 -14.77
N LEU A 230 7.21 -16.93 -13.77
CA LEU A 230 7.56 -17.70 -12.57
C LEU A 230 8.00 -19.13 -12.88
N ALA A 231 7.42 -19.76 -13.91
CA ALA A 231 7.68 -21.16 -14.27
C ALA A 231 9.18 -21.44 -14.59
N GLY A 232 10.00 -20.41 -14.80
CA GLY A 232 11.43 -20.53 -15.11
C GLY A 232 12.40 -19.95 -14.09
N GLN A 233 11.96 -19.36 -12.97
CA GLN A 233 12.86 -18.60 -12.07
C GLN A 233 12.48 -18.73 -10.57
N PRO A 234 13.26 -19.46 -9.75
CA PRO A 234 12.96 -19.68 -8.34
C PRO A 234 13.05 -18.41 -7.47
N ASP A 235 13.78 -17.37 -7.89
CA ASP A 235 13.92 -16.13 -7.12
C ASP A 235 12.67 -15.23 -7.19
N LEU A 236 11.69 -15.56 -8.05
CA LEU A 236 10.46 -14.78 -8.18
C LEU A 236 9.54 -14.86 -6.95
N TYR A 237 9.83 -15.73 -5.97
CA TYR A 237 9.15 -15.69 -4.66
C TYR A 237 9.37 -14.38 -3.91
N LEU A 238 10.48 -13.67 -4.19
CA LEU A 238 10.74 -12.34 -3.65
C LEU A 238 9.77 -11.28 -4.19
N GLN A 239 8.98 -11.62 -5.22
CA GLN A 239 7.96 -10.77 -5.81
C GLN A 239 6.56 -11.01 -5.25
N LEU A 240 6.35 -12.08 -4.45
CA LEU A 240 5.06 -12.36 -3.81
C LEU A 240 4.47 -11.16 -3.07
N PRO A 241 5.25 -10.36 -2.30
CA PRO A 241 4.72 -9.17 -1.63
C PRO A 241 3.95 -8.23 -2.55
N LEU A 242 4.35 -8.10 -3.84
CA LEU A 242 3.67 -7.22 -4.80
C LEU A 242 2.18 -7.55 -4.94
N PHE A 243 1.85 -8.84 -4.93
CA PHE A 243 0.51 -9.31 -5.28
C PHE A 243 -0.34 -9.59 -4.06
N THR A 244 0.28 -9.72 -2.88
CA THR A 244 -0.40 -10.28 -1.71
C THR A 244 -0.29 -9.42 -0.47
N GLY A 245 0.59 -8.41 -0.45
CA GLY A 245 0.67 -7.47 0.65
C GLY A 245 -0.59 -6.59 0.64
N PRO A 246 -1.44 -6.64 1.68
CA PRO A 246 -2.52 -5.66 1.78
C PRO A 246 -1.90 -4.28 1.95
N VAL A 247 -2.59 -3.23 1.52
CA VAL A 247 -2.16 -1.85 1.74
C VAL A 247 -3.14 -1.16 2.65
N ILE A 248 -2.63 -0.62 3.75
CA ILE A 248 -3.39 0.31 4.59
C ILE A 248 -3.15 1.71 4.07
N ASN A 249 -4.20 2.38 3.62
CA ASN A 249 -4.17 3.81 3.41
C ASN A 249 -4.61 4.53 4.69
N ILE A 250 -3.76 5.41 5.22
CA ILE A 250 -4.06 6.30 6.34
C ILE A 250 -4.22 7.70 5.78
N GLN A 251 -5.44 8.21 5.77
CA GLN A 251 -5.70 9.57 5.31
C GLN A 251 -5.71 10.54 6.50
N ILE A 252 -5.06 11.68 6.37
CA ILE A 252 -4.89 12.65 7.46
C ILE A 252 -5.41 14.02 7.04
N ASP A 253 -6.33 14.56 7.85
CA ASP A 253 -6.75 15.97 7.82
C ASP A 253 -6.01 16.71 8.94
N VAL A 254 -5.36 17.84 8.60
CA VAL A 254 -4.36 18.53 9.45
C VAL A 254 -4.80 19.92 9.87
#